data_AF-A0A7J9F3R2-F1
#
_entry.id   AF-A0A7J9F3R2-F1
#
_cell.length_a   1.000
_cell.length_b   1.000
_cell.length_c   1.000
_cell.angle_alpha   90.00
_cell.angle_beta   90.00
_cell.angle_gamma   90.00
#
_symmetry.space_group_name_H-M   'P 1'
#
loop_
_entity.id
_entity.type
_entity.pdbx_description
1 polymer ?
#
loop_
_entity_poly.entity_id
_entity_poly.type
_entity_poly.pdbx_seq_one_letter_code
_entity_poly.pdbx_strand_id
1 'polypeptide(L)'
;MPSEFGQLIADIKANTPGIENVIISTHCQNDLGLSTANTLAGACAGARQVEVTINGIGERAGNASLEEVVMAIKCRGEHVLGGLYTGINTQHIVMSSKMVEDYTGLHIQPHKAIVGANAFAHESGIHQVGFSNI
;
A
#
# COMPACT_ATOMS: atom_id res chain seq x y z
N MET A 1 -8.27 3.57 -13.56
CA MET A 1 -8.71 2.54 -12.60
C MET A 1 -7.62 1.49 -12.40
N PRO A 2 -7.61 0.67 -11.32
CA PRO A 2 -6.55 -0.31 -11.08
C PRO A 2 -6.37 -1.33 -12.20
N SER A 3 -7.46 -1.83 -12.79
CA SER A 3 -7.42 -2.75 -13.94
C SER A 3 -6.76 -2.12 -15.17
N GLU A 4 -7.15 -0.89 -15.51
CA GLU A 4 -6.57 -0.12 -16.63
C GLU A 4 -5.08 0.17 -16.39
N PHE A 5 -4.71 0.51 -15.15
CA PHE A 5 -3.31 0.76 -14.80
C PHE A 5 -2.47 -0.52 -14.89
N GLY A 6 -3.00 -1.65 -14.42
CA GLY A 6 -2.37 -2.96 -14.59
C GLY A 6 -2.18 -3.31 -16.08
N GLN A 7 -3.21 -3.09 -16.91
CA GLN A 7 -3.14 -3.35 -18.34
C GLN A 7 -2.06 -2.46 -19.01
N LEU A 8 -2.00 -1.18 -18.67
CA LEU A 8 -0.96 -0.27 -19.15
C LEU A 8 0.46 -0.80 -18.86
N ILE A 9 0.70 -1.30 -17.64
CA ILE A 9 2.00 -1.87 -17.27
C ILE A 9 2.29 -3.17 -18.03
N ALA A 10 1.30 -4.03 -18.20
CA ALA A 10 1.44 -5.25 -19.00
C ALA A 10 1.77 -4.92 -20.48
N ASP A 11 1.11 -3.91 -21.04
CA ASP A 11 1.33 -3.46 -22.41
C ASP A 11 2.71 -2.84 -22.59
N ILE A 12 3.17 -2.00 -21.65
CA ILE A 12 4.55 -1.47 -21.65
C ILE A 12 5.54 -2.63 -21.64
N LYS A 13 5.31 -3.63 -20.78
CA LYS A 13 6.18 -4.80 -20.68
C LYS A 13 6.21 -5.64 -21.95
N ALA A 14 5.07 -5.80 -22.63
CA ALA A 14 4.98 -6.63 -23.83
C ALA A 14 5.54 -5.94 -25.09
N ASN A 15 5.47 -4.61 -25.15
CA ASN A 15 5.67 -3.86 -26.41
C ASN A 15 6.93 -2.99 -26.44
N THR A 16 7.74 -2.97 -25.38
CA THR A 16 8.98 -2.16 -25.33
C THR A 16 10.21 -3.02 -25.68
N PRO A 17 10.94 -2.73 -26.77
CA PRO A 17 12.19 -3.43 -27.08
C PRO A 17 13.26 -3.19 -26.00
N GLY A 18 13.96 -4.25 -25.57
CA GLY A 18 15.01 -4.18 -24.56
C GLY A 18 14.51 -4.11 -23.11
N ILE A 19 13.19 -4.26 -22.90
CA ILE A 19 12.53 -4.17 -21.59
C ILE A 19 13.09 -5.17 -20.56
N GLU A 20 13.64 -6.30 -21.01
CA GLU A 20 14.26 -7.31 -20.18
C GLU A 20 15.54 -6.83 -19.47
N ASN A 21 16.13 -5.73 -19.95
CA ASN A 21 17.36 -5.14 -19.39
C ASN A 21 17.06 -3.97 -18.43
N VAL A 22 15.79 -3.68 -18.14
CA VAL A 22 15.39 -2.57 -17.26
C VAL A 22 14.38 -3.02 -16.22
N ILE A 23 14.24 -2.23 -15.15
CA ILE A 23 13.22 -2.43 -14.13
C ILE A 23 12.08 -1.46 -14.40
N ILE A 24 10.86 -2.00 -14.57
CA ILE A 24 9.65 -1.18 -14.64
C ILE A 24 9.33 -0.69 -13.22
N SER A 25 9.33 0.63 -13.05
CA SER A 25 8.90 1.32 -11.84
C SER A 25 7.48 1.86 -12.01
N THR A 26 6.69 1.86 -10.93
CA THR A 26 5.40 2.57 -10.87
C THR A 26 5.39 3.61 -9.76
N HIS A 27 4.81 4.77 -10.06
CA HIS A 27 4.63 5.87 -9.14
C HIS A 27 3.19 6.36 -9.26
N CYS A 28 2.35 6.06 -8.27
CA CYS A 28 0.92 6.36 -8.33
C CYS A 28 0.54 7.46 -7.35
N GLN A 29 -0.10 8.52 -7.86
CA GLN A 29 -0.69 9.57 -7.05
C GLN A 29 -2.13 9.23 -6.66
N ASN A 30 -2.61 9.88 -5.60
CA ASN A 30 -3.83 9.48 -4.89
C ASN A 30 -5.04 10.38 -5.16
N ASP A 31 -5.07 11.13 -6.25
CA ASP A 31 -6.14 12.10 -6.54
C ASP A 31 -7.57 11.49 -6.53
N LEU A 32 -7.69 10.19 -6.84
CA LEU A 32 -8.95 9.44 -6.82
C LEU A 32 -9.07 8.47 -5.64
N GLY A 33 -8.15 8.47 -4.69
CA GLY A 33 -8.13 7.52 -3.57
C GLY A 33 -7.74 6.08 -3.96
N LEU A 34 -7.13 5.89 -5.14
CA LEU A 34 -6.83 4.56 -5.71
C LEU A 34 -5.33 4.27 -5.86
N SER A 35 -4.45 5.11 -5.30
CA SER A 35 -2.99 4.99 -5.49
C SER A 35 -2.45 3.61 -5.08
N THR A 36 -2.76 3.15 -3.86
CA THR A 36 -2.37 1.82 -3.36
C THR A 36 -2.84 0.70 -4.29
N ALA A 37 -4.10 0.75 -4.75
CA ALA A 37 -4.67 -0.28 -5.63
C ALA A 37 -4.01 -0.27 -7.01
N ASN A 38 -3.75 0.91 -7.59
CA ASN A 38 -3.04 1.05 -8.85
C ASN A 38 -1.60 0.52 -8.73
N THR A 39 -0.88 0.85 -7.65
CA THR A 39 0.47 0.35 -7.40
C THR A 39 0.52 -1.17 -7.33
N LEU A 40 -0.40 -1.81 -6.59
CA LEU A 40 -0.49 -3.26 -6.50
C LEU A 40 -0.84 -3.90 -7.85
N ALA A 41 -1.77 -3.29 -8.61
CA ALA A 41 -2.12 -3.77 -9.94
C ALA A 41 -0.92 -3.71 -10.91
N GLY A 42 -0.15 -2.62 -10.89
CA GLY A 42 1.08 -2.50 -11.67
C GLY A 42 2.15 -3.52 -11.27
N ALA A 43 2.31 -3.77 -9.97
CA ALA A 43 3.23 -4.81 -9.48
C ALA A 43 2.82 -6.21 -9.97
N CYS A 44 1.52 -6.56 -9.88
CA CYS A 44 0.99 -7.82 -10.40
C CYS A 44 1.19 -7.94 -11.93
N ALA A 45 1.06 -6.84 -12.66
CA ALA A 45 1.26 -6.78 -14.12
C ALA A 45 2.73 -6.88 -14.57
N GLY A 46 3.69 -6.77 -13.65
CA GLY A 46 5.10 -6.99 -13.94
C GLY A 46 6.05 -5.89 -13.53
N ALA A 47 5.57 -4.78 -12.95
CA ALA A 47 6.46 -3.79 -12.32
C ALA A 47 7.22 -4.42 -11.14
N ARG A 48 8.52 -4.15 -11.04
CA ARG A 48 9.38 -4.71 -9.99
C ARG A 48 9.99 -3.65 -9.07
N GLN A 49 9.72 -2.38 -9.36
CA GLN A 49 9.91 -1.27 -8.44
C GLN A 49 8.57 -0.56 -8.26
N VAL A 50 8.25 -0.21 -7.01
CA VAL A 50 7.09 0.60 -6.67
C VAL A 50 7.56 1.77 -5.81
N GLU A 51 7.18 2.97 -6.21
CA GLU A 51 7.48 4.20 -5.49
C GLU A 51 6.30 4.55 -4.60
N VAL A 52 6.58 4.63 -3.31
CA VAL A 52 5.60 4.80 -2.24
C VAL A 52 6.18 5.74 -1.19
N THR A 53 5.32 6.35 -0.39
CA THR A 53 5.73 7.23 0.70
C THR A 53 5.07 6.80 2.01
N ILE A 54 5.79 6.98 3.12
CA ILE A 54 5.24 6.75 4.46
C ILE A 54 4.04 7.68 4.67
N ASN A 55 2.94 7.16 5.22
CA ASN A 55 1.68 7.89 5.45
C ASN A 55 1.00 8.36 4.15
N GLY A 56 1.51 8.00 2.97
CA GLY A 56 1.05 8.51 1.68
C GLY A 56 1.40 9.99 1.44
N ILE A 57 2.37 10.56 2.18
CA ILE A 57 2.77 11.97 2.01
C ILE A 57 3.19 12.28 0.57
N GLY A 58 2.78 13.44 0.06
CA GLY A 58 3.08 13.88 -1.30
C GLY A 58 2.31 15.16 -1.65
N GLU A 59 2.45 15.60 -2.89
CA GLU A 59 1.68 16.74 -3.38
C GLU A 59 0.18 16.42 -3.48
N ARG A 60 -0.66 17.45 -3.34
CA ARG A 60 -2.13 17.35 -3.48
C ARG A 60 -2.75 16.28 -2.56
N ALA A 61 -3.25 15.18 -3.12
CA ALA A 61 -3.88 14.08 -2.39
C ALA A 61 -2.87 13.03 -1.89
N GLY A 62 -1.57 13.22 -2.19
CA GLY A 62 -0.50 12.33 -1.77
C GLY A 62 -0.17 11.22 -2.77
N ASN A 63 0.66 10.29 -2.33
CA ASN A 63 1.14 9.14 -3.10
C ASN A 63 0.59 7.83 -2.54
N ALA A 64 0.87 6.74 -3.25
CA ALA A 64 0.68 5.39 -2.73
C ALA A 64 1.38 5.23 -1.37
N SER A 65 0.60 4.75 -0.40
CA SER A 65 1.02 4.60 0.99
C SER A 65 1.93 3.37 1.15
N LEU A 66 3.14 3.59 1.68
CA LEU A 66 4.12 2.52 1.89
C LEU A 66 3.56 1.44 2.80
N GLU A 67 3.01 1.82 3.94
CA GLU A 67 2.49 0.88 4.92
C GLU A 67 1.35 0.02 4.36
N GLU A 68 0.51 0.59 3.50
CA GLU A 68 -0.61 -0.13 2.89
C GLU A 68 -0.12 -1.11 1.82
N VAL A 69 0.75 -0.65 0.90
CA VAL A 69 1.30 -1.49 -0.17
C VAL A 69 2.11 -2.63 0.43
N VAL A 70 2.97 -2.34 1.41
CA VAL A 70 3.82 -3.34 2.06
C VAL A 70 2.99 -4.36 2.83
N MET A 71 1.99 -3.93 3.61
CA MET A 71 1.17 -4.87 4.37
C MET A 71 0.25 -5.69 3.45
N ALA A 72 -0.24 -5.12 2.35
CA ALA A 72 -0.97 -5.87 1.34
C ALA A 72 -0.09 -6.99 0.73
N ILE A 73 1.14 -6.67 0.31
CA ILE A 73 2.08 -7.67 -0.20
C ILE A 73 2.45 -8.69 0.88
N LYS A 74 2.72 -8.27 2.12
CA LYS A 74 3.08 -9.18 3.21
C LYS A 74 1.96 -10.18 3.52
N CYS A 75 0.70 -9.73 3.53
CA CYS A 75 -0.44 -10.56 3.92
C CYS A 75 -1.05 -11.36 2.77
N ARG A 76 -0.92 -10.88 1.53
CA ARG A 76 -1.63 -11.44 0.36
C ARG A 76 -0.71 -11.80 -0.81
N GLY A 77 0.59 -11.51 -0.69
CA GLY A 77 1.62 -11.73 -1.69
C GLY A 77 1.61 -13.12 -2.31
N GLU A 78 1.74 -14.13 -1.45
CA GLU A 78 1.88 -15.54 -1.84
C GLU A 78 0.64 -16.08 -2.58
N HIS A 79 -0.56 -15.78 -2.09
CA HIS A 79 -1.78 -16.46 -2.56
C HIS A 79 -2.64 -15.64 -3.53
N VAL A 80 -2.60 -14.31 -3.46
CA VAL A 80 -3.52 -13.44 -4.21
C VAL A 80 -2.77 -12.54 -5.19
N LEU A 81 -1.54 -12.14 -4.85
CA LEU A 81 -0.76 -11.20 -5.64
C LEU A 81 0.37 -11.87 -6.42
N GLY A 82 0.17 -13.13 -6.85
CA GLY A 82 1.08 -13.81 -7.78
C GLY A 82 2.49 -14.06 -7.23
N GLY A 83 2.62 -14.27 -5.92
CA GLY A 83 3.92 -14.54 -5.27
C GLY A 83 4.76 -13.29 -5.02
N LEU A 84 4.19 -12.09 -5.09
CA LEU A 84 4.91 -10.87 -4.73
C LEU A 84 5.36 -10.92 -3.26
N TYR A 85 6.56 -10.41 -3.01
CA TYR A 85 7.13 -10.28 -1.66
C TYR A 85 7.94 -8.98 -1.57
N THR A 86 8.18 -8.53 -0.34
CA THR A 86 9.10 -7.42 -0.05
C THR A 86 10.03 -7.80 1.08
N GLY A 87 11.23 -7.20 1.11
CA GLY A 87 12.19 -7.35 2.21
C GLY A 87 12.01 -6.32 3.32
N ILE A 88 10.92 -5.55 3.33
CA ILE A 88 10.71 -4.48 4.31
C ILE A 88 10.39 -5.07 5.68
N ASN A 89 11.13 -4.65 6.71
CA ASN A 89 10.82 -5.01 8.08
C ASN A 89 9.57 -4.25 8.57
N THR A 90 8.44 -4.95 8.60
CA THR A 90 7.14 -4.36 8.96
C THR A 90 7.05 -3.93 10.43
N GLN A 91 7.95 -4.41 11.30
CA GLN A 91 7.99 -4.00 12.72
C GLN A 91 8.30 -2.51 12.90
N HIS A 92 8.93 -1.87 11.91
CA HIS A 92 9.29 -0.45 11.98
C HIS A 92 8.25 0.49 11.35
N ILE A 93 7.17 -0.03 10.74
CA ILE A 93 6.18 0.78 10.01
C ILE A 93 5.57 1.88 10.90
N VAL A 94 5.04 1.52 12.06
CA VAL A 94 4.37 2.47 12.96
C VAL A 94 5.35 3.51 13.52
N MET A 95 6.60 3.10 13.81
CA MET A 95 7.63 4.02 14.28
C MET A 95 8.02 5.01 13.17
N SER A 96 8.23 4.55 11.94
CA SER A 96 8.52 5.40 10.78
C SER A 96 7.39 6.36 10.47
N SER A 97 6.15 5.89 10.58
CA SER A 97 4.94 6.68 10.43
C SER A 97 4.90 7.87 11.41
N LYS A 98 5.18 7.62 12.70
CA LYS A 98 5.29 8.66 13.73
C LYS A 98 6.45 9.62 13.49
N MET A 99 7.63 9.12 13.11
CA MET A 99 8.76 9.99 12.78
C MET A 99 8.40 10.97 11.66
N VAL A 100 7.69 10.51 10.62
CA VAL A 100 7.27 11.37 9.52
C VAL A 100 6.24 12.41 9.99
N GLU A 101 5.27 12.03 10.82
CA GLU A 101 4.33 12.97 11.44
C GLU A 101 5.08 14.04 12.25
N ASP A 102 6.01 13.64 13.11
CA ASP A 102 6.78 14.55 13.97
C ASP A 102 7.66 15.53 13.17
N TYR A 103 8.35 15.05 12.13
CA TYR A 103 9.26 15.88 11.34
C TYR A 103 8.56 16.79 10.33
N THR A 104 7.37 16.39 9.84
CA THR A 104 6.64 17.15 8.82
C THR A 104 5.53 18.02 9.39
N GLY A 105 5.07 17.74 10.61
CA GLY A 105 3.89 18.36 11.21
C GLY A 105 2.56 17.93 10.58
N LEU A 106 2.58 16.95 9.67
CA LEU A 106 1.38 16.43 9.02
C LEU A 106 0.80 15.30 9.86
N HIS A 107 -0.25 15.63 10.61
CA HIS A 107 -0.95 14.68 11.46
C HIS A 107 -1.67 13.59 10.68
N ILE A 108 -1.57 12.36 11.18
CA ILE A 108 -2.23 11.20 10.57
C ILE A 108 -3.69 11.15 11.01
N GLN A 109 -4.59 10.86 10.09
CA GLN A 109 -6.00 10.65 10.41
C GLN A 109 -6.15 9.42 11.32
N PRO A 110 -6.97 9.47 12.38
CA PRO A 110 -7.13 8.34 13.30
C PRO A 110 -7.53 7.03 12.62
N HIS A 111 -8.24 7.09 11.50
CA HIS A 111 -8.73 5.95 10.72
C HIS A 111 -7.84 5.59 9.52
N LYS A 112 -6.64 6.17 9.39
CA LYS A 112 -5.67 5.81 8.35
C LYS A 112 -5.37 4.31 8.45
N ALA A 113 -5.44 3.61 7.32
CA ALA A 113 -5.15 2.19 7.28
C ALA A 113 -3.74 1.89 7.81
N ILE A 114 -3.61 0.76 8.53
CA ILE A 114 -2.37 0.23 9.13
C ILE A 114 -1.78 1.07 10.28
N VAL A 115 -1.77 2.39 10.20
CA VAL A 115 -1.02 3.26 11.15
C VAL A 115 -1.89 4.24 11.93
N GLY A 116 -3.16 4.41 11.56
CA GLY A 116 -4.09 5.26 12.31
C GLY A 116 -4.33 4.73 13.72
N ALA A 117 -4.54 5.63 14.68
CA ALA A 117 -4.79 5.28 16.08
C ALA A 117 -5.94 4.27 16.27
N ASN A 118 -6.96 4.32 15.39
CA ASN A 118 -8.12 3.44 15.43
C ASN A 118 -7.91 2.13 14.67
N ALA A 119 -6.83 1.98 13.88
CA ALA A 119 -6.55 0.75 13.13
C ALA A 119 -6.33 -0.46 14.06
N PHE A 120 -6.03 -0.22 15.34
CA PHE A 120 -5.85 -1.24 16.37
C PHE A 120 -6.78 -1.04 17.58
N ALA A 121 -7.64 -0.01 17.56
CA ALA A 121 -8.64 0.21 18.60
C ALA A 121 -9.80 -0.77 18.37
N HIS A 122 -9.78 -1.90 19.08
CA HIS A 122 -10.97 -2.72 19.20
C HIS A 122 -12.01 -1.97 20.06
N GLU A 123 -13.15 -1.59 19.47
CA GLU A 123 -14.37 -1.34 20.23
C GLU A 123 -14.89 -2.68 20.80
N SER A 124 -14.35 -3.08 21.94
CA SER A 124 -14.95 -4.07 22.85
C SER A 124 -16.23 -3.48 23.46
N GLY A 125 -17.28 -3.33 22.66
CA GLY A 125 -18.54 -2.73 23.11
C GLY A 125 -19.82 -3.22 22.42
N ILE A 126 -19.79 -3.55 21.11
CA ILE A 126 -21.03 -3.90 20.38
C ILE A 126 -20.90 -5.19 19.54
N HIS A 127 -19.68 -5.76 19.41
CA HIS A 127 -19.45 -7.06 18.75
C HIS A 127 -19.18 -8.22 19.73
N GLN A 128 -19.64 -8.12 20.98
CA GLN A 128 -19.68 -9.23 21.94
C GLN A 128 -21.02 -9.25 22.71
N VAL A 129 -22.11 -9.53 22.00
CA VAL A 129 -23.30 -10.13 22.64
C VAL A 129 -23.42 -11.55 22.09
N GLY A 130 -22.61 -12.42 22.67
CA GLY A 130 -22.51 -13.83 22.31
C GLY A 130 -21.62 -14.62 23.27
N PHE A 131 -21.41 -14.13 24.48
CA PHE A 131 -20.96 -14.99 25.57
C PHE A 131 -22.19 -15.72 26.10
N SER A 132 -22.43 -16.92 25.59
CA SER A 132 -23.27 -17.88 26.33
C SER A 132 -22.51 -18.26 27.59
N ASN A 133 -23.06 -17.86 28.73
CA ASN A 133 -22.84 -18.56 29.98
C ASN A 133 -23.48 -19.95 29.89
N ILE A 134 -22.84 -20.91 30.57
CA ILE A 134 -23.17 -22.33 30.78
C ILE A 134 -22.59 -23.27 29.71
#